data_AF-A0A8R7R5K0-F1
#
_entry.id   AF-A0A8R7R5K0-F1
#
_cell.length_a   1.000
_cell.length_b   1.000
_cell.length_c   1.000
_cell.angle_alpha   90.00
_cell.angle_beta   90.00
_cell.angle_gamma   90.00
#
_symmetry.space_group_name_H-M   'P 1'
#
loop_
_entity.id
_entity.type
_entity.pdbx_description
1 polymer ?
#
loop_
_entity_poly.entity_id
_entity_poly.type
_entity_poly.pdbx_seq_one_letter_code
_entity_poly.pdbx_strand_id
1 'polypeptide(L)'
;MDDAFEFIIKNGGIDGFEDVPENDEKSLQKAVAHQPVSVAIEAGGREFQLYHSGVFSGRCGTQLDHGVVAVGYGTENGKDYWIVRNSWGPNWGESGYLRMERNINVTSGKCGIAMMSSYPTKKGANPPKPAPTPPSPPTPPPPVAPDHVCDENFSCPAGSTCCCSFGFRNLCLVWGCCPAEGATCCKDHSSCCPPDYPVCNIRAGTCSATKNSPLSVKALKRTLAMRNTA
;
A
#
# COMPACT_ATOMS: atom_id res chain seq x y z
N MET A 1 -17.65 6.90 -23.09
CA MET A 1 -16.82 6.73 -21.87
C MET A 1 -17.14 7.88 -20.92
N ASP A 2 -18.41 8.29 -20.83
CA ASP A 2 -18.76 9.70 -20.53
C ASP A 2 -19.63 9.83 -19.25
N ASP A 3 -20.56 8.91 -18.99
CA ASP A 3 -21.50 9.06 -17.87
C ASP A 3 -20.90 8.81 -16.48
N ALA A 4 -19.94 7.87 -16.38
CA ALA A 4 -19.25 7.58 -15.12
C ALA A 4 -18.26 8.69 -14.73
N PHE A 5 -17.68 9.35 -15.73
CA PHE A 5 -16.75 10.45 -15.53
C PHE A 5 -17.48 11.70 -15.01
N GLU A 6 -18.61 12.06 -15.63
CA GLU A 6 -19.46 13.16 -15.14
C GLU A 6 -19.98 12.90 -13.71
N PHE A 7 -20.32 11.66 -13.37
CA PHE A 7 -20.78 11.31 -12.01
C PHE A 7 -19.69 11.53 -10.95
N ILE A 8 -18.43 11.21 -11.23
CA ILE A 8 -17.30 11.43 -10.32
C ILE A 8 -16.95 12.92 -10.20
N ILE A 9 -17.06 13.69 -11.30
CA ILE A 9 -16.89 15.15 -11.25
C ILE A 9 -17.97 15.80 -10.39
N LYS A 10 -19.22 15.35 -10.52
CA LYS A 10 -20.36 15.94 -9.82
C LYS A 10 -20.49 15.52 -8.35
N ASN A 11 -20.07 14.30 -7.99
CA ASN A 11 -20.28 13.73 -6.65
C ASN A 11 -18.99 13.29 -5.93
N GLY A 12 -17.86 13.19 -6.63
CA GLY A 12 -16.57 12.70 -6.12
C GLY A 12 -15.56 13.80 -5.75
N GLY A 13 -15.92 15.08 -5.92
CA GLY A 13 -15.12 16.21 -5.46
C GLY A 13 -13.85 16.47 -6.28
N ILE A 14 -13.80 16.06 -7.54
CA ILE A 14 -12.76 16.47 -8.50
C ILE A 14 -13.31 17.55 -9.42
N ASP A 15 -12.49 18.51 -9.80
CA ASP A 15 -12.90 19.69 -10.58
C ASP A 15 -12.61 19.53 -12.09
N GLY A 16 -11.92 18.46 -12.46
CA GLY A 16 -11.54 18.16 -13.84
C GLY A 16 -10.46 17.09 -13.92
N PHE A 17 -9.79 17.04 -15.06
CA PHE A 17 -8.60 16.24 -15.30
C PHE A 17 -7.65 17.00 -16.21
N GLU A 18 -6.42 16.54 -16.27
CA GLU A 18 -5.41 17.06 -17.18
C GLU A 18 -4.64 15.88 -17.78
N ASP A 19 -4.42 15.96 -19.09
CA ASP A 19 -3.58 15.00 -19.81
C ASP A 19 -2.12 15.41 -19.68
N VAL A 20 -1.27 14.43 -19.42
CA VAL A 20 0.18 14.62 -19.46
C VAL A 20 0.61 14.71 -20.93
N PRO A 21 1.55 15.60 -21.29
CA PRO A 21 2.13 15.64 -22.62
C PRO A 21 2.56 14.26 -23.12
N GLU A 22 2.04 13.87 -24.28
CA GLU A 22 2.29 12.56 -24.87
C GLU A 22 3.78 12.36 -25.17
N ASN A 23 4.25 11.12 -24.99
CA ASN A 23 5.60 10.68 -25.31
C ASN A 23 6.71 11.46 -24.58
N ASP A 24 6.40 11.98 -23.38
CA ASP A 24 7.36 12.68 -22.52
C ASP A 24 7.39 12.08 -21.11
N GLU A 25 8.27 11.09 -20.91
CA GLU A 25 8.49 10.47 -19.61
C GLU A 25 8.91 11.49 -18.53
N LYS A 26 9.50 12.64 -18.89
CA LYS A 26 9.87 13.68 -17.90
C LYS A 26 8.62 14.41 -17.40
N SER A 27 7.68 14.71 -18.29
CA SER A 27 6.40 15.30 -17.91
C SER A 27 5.56 14.33 -17.09
N LEU A 28 5.55 13.04 -17.47
CA LEU A 28 4.93 11.99 -16.66
C LEU A 28 5.59 11.89 -15.28
N GLN A 29 6.92 11.95 -15.21
CA GLN A 29 7.64 11.87 -13.93
C GLN A 29 7.28 13.03 -13.00
N LYS A 30 7.17 14.25 -13.55
CA LYS A 30 6.72 15.42 -12.79
C LYS A 30 5.31 15.21 -12.24
N ALA A 31 4.37 14.76 -13.07
CA ALA A 31 3.00 14.49 -12.65
C ALA A 31 2.94 13.42 -11.54
N VAL A 32 3.64 12.30 -11.71
CA VAL A 32 3.73 11.20 -10.72
C VAL A 32 4.36 11.66 -9.41
N ALA A 33 5.26 12.64 -9.43
CA ALA A 33 5.85 13.20 -8.22
C ALA A 33 4.83 13.98 -7.36
N HIS A 34 3.75 14.48 -7.97
CA HIS A 34 2.69 15.22 -7.30
C HIS A 34 1.53 14.33 -6.84
N GLN A 35 1.15 13.35 -7.66
CA GLN A 35 0.02 12.45 -7.37
C GLN A 35 0.07 11.19 -8.24
N PRO A 36 -0.70 10.14 -7.93
CA PRO A 36 -0.89 9.01 -8.84
C PRO A 36 -1.47 9.44 -10.19
N VAL A 37 -0.95 8.88 -11.27
CA VAL A 37 -1.37 9.19 -12.65
C VAL A 37 -1.95 7.93 -13.28
N SER A 38 -3.12 8.06 -13.92
CA SER A 38 -3.69 6.98 -14.72
C SER A 38 -2.94 6.91 -16.04
N VAL A 39 -2.50 5.70 -16.44
CA VAL A 39 -1.70 5.49 -17.65
C VAL A 39 -2.24 4.30 -18.43
N ALA A 40 -2.21 4.39 -19.76
CA ALA A 40 -2.48 3.25 -20.63
C ALA A 40 -1.17 2.57 -21.05
N ILE A 41 -1.19 1.24 -21.13
CA ILE A 41 -0.05 0.42 -21.55
C ILE A 41 -0.51 -0.71 -22.48
N GLU A 42 0.43 -1.33 -23.18
CA GLU A 42 0.25 -2.66 -23.77
C GLU A 42 0.60 -3.74 -22.75
N ALA A 43 -0.40 -4.52 -22.33
CA ALA A 43 -0.28 -5.60 -21.36
C ALA A 43 -0.59 -6.99 -21.94
N GLY A 44 -1.03 -7.08 -23.20
CA GLY A 44 -1.37 -8.35 -23.87
C GLY A 44 -0.19 -9.29 -24.10
N GLY A 45 1.05 -8.81 -24.05
CA GLY A 45 2.25 -9.62 -24.26
C GLY A 45 2.49 -10.69 -23.18
N ARG A 46 2.93 -11.89 -23.59
CA ARG A 46 3.18 -13.02 -22.68
C ARG A 46 4.18 -12.68 -21.56
N GLU A 47 5.22 -11.91 -21.87
CA GLU A 47 6.22 -11.51 -20.87
C GLU A 47 5.63 -10.61 -19.79
N PHE A 48 4.70 -9.71 -20.15
CA PHE A 48 3.98 -8.88 -19.19
C PHE A 48 3.06 -9.73 -18.33
N GLN A 49 2.24 -10.59 -18.95
CA GLN A 49 1.29 -11.44 -18.21
C GLN A 49 1.98 -12.34 -17.18
N LEU A 50 3.17 -12.85 -17.50
CA LEU A 50 3.95 -13.74 -16.64
C LEU A 50 4.90 -13.00 -15.69
N TYR A 51 4.84 -11.67 -15.61
CA TYR A 51 5.65 -10.90 -14.67
C TYR A 51 5.40 -11.33 -13.22
N HIS A 52 6.48 -11.53 -12.47
CA HIS A 52 6.44 -11.93 -11.07
C HIS A 52 7.20 -10.96 -10.16
N SER A 53 8.40 -10.52 -10.54
CA SER A 53 9.21 -9.62 -9.71
C SER A 53 10.37 -8.99 -10.48
N GLY A 54 10.98 -7.95 -9.91
CA GLY A 54 12.12 -7.23 -10.48
C GLY A 54 11.69 -6.06 -11.36
N VAL A 55 12.67 -5.33 -11.90
CA VAL A 55 12.39 -4.32 -12.93
C VAL A 55 12.09 -5.03 -14.25
N PHE A 56 10.86 -4.92 -14.72
CA PHE A 56 10.37 -5.50 -15.96
C PHE A 56 11.04 -4.87 -17.16
N SER A 57 11.92 -5.66 -17.77
CA SER A 57 12.61 -5.33 -19.01
C SER A 57 12.10 -6.14 -20.21
N GLY A 58 11.02 -6.90 -20.04
CA GLY A 58 10.49 -7.80 -21.06
C GLY A 58 9.96 -7.09 -22.31
N ARG A 59 9.61 -7.87 -23.33
CA ARG A 59 9.06 -7.37 -24.59
C ARG A 59 7.60 -6.97 -24.44
N CYS A 60 7.30 -5.79 -24.96
CA CYS A 60 5.96 -5.23 -25.18
C CYS A 60 6.07 -4.20 -26.32
N GLY A 61 4.99 -3.98 -27.05
CA GLY A 61 4.83 -2.94 -28.05
C GLY A 61 4.17 -1.69 -27.46
N THR A 62 3.34 -1.06 -28.28
CA THR A 62 2.63 0.20 -27.98
C THR A 62 1.16 0.15 -28.39
N GLN A 63 0.61 -1.04 -28.65
CA GLN A 63 -0.81 -1.20 -28.93
C GLN A 63 -1.59 -1.20 -27.60
N LEU A 64 -1.83 0.00 -27.08
CA LEU A 64 -2.42 0.22 -25.76
C LEU A 64 -3.75 -0.54 -25.62
N ASP A 65 -3.82 -1.42 -24.62
CA ASP A 65 -4.96 -2.32 -24.40
C ASP A 65 -5.40 -2.38 -22.93
N HIS A 66 -4.64 -1.77 -22.01
CA HIS A 66 -4.84 -1.90 -20.57
C HIS A 66 -4.57 -0.61 -19.80
N GLY A 67 -5.46 -0.29 -18.87
CA GLY A 67 -5.37 0.89 -17.99
C GLY A 67 -4.84 0.52 -16.61
N VAL A 68 -3.81 1.25 -16.14
CA VAL A 68 -3.16 1.06 -14.83
C VAL A 68 -2.83 2.41 -14.19
N VAL A 69 -2.23 2.40 -13.01
CA VAL A 69 -1.87 3.64 -12.29
C VAL A 69 -0.38 3.67 -11.98
N ALA A 70 0.32 4.70 -12.46
CA ALA A 70 1.68 5.00 -12.01
C ALA A 70 1.60 5.72 -10.65
N VAL A 71 2.13 5.07 -9.60
CA VAL A 71 2.05 5.54 -8.21
C VAL A 71 3.39 6.02 -7.66
N GLY A 72 4.46 5.89 -8.44
CA GLY A 72 5.80 6.31 -8.06
C GLY A 72 6.83 5.93 -9.10
N TYR A 73 8.09 6.21 -8.80
CA TYR A 73 9.25 5.83 -9.58
C TYR A 73 10.47 5.70 -8.67
N GLY A 74 11.51 5.02 -9.16
CA GLY A 74 12.76 4.86 -8.43
C GLY A 74 13.91 4.46 -9.33
N THR A 75 15.03 4.13 -8.67
CA THR A 75 16.24 3.61 -9.29
C THR A 75 16.80 2.50 -8.41
N GLU A 76 17.07 1.34 -8.99
CA GLU A 76 17.69 0.20 -8.29
C GLU A 76 18.80 -0.36 -9.17
N ASN A 77 20.01 -0.48 -8.62
CA ASN A 77 21.19 -1.01 -9.34
C ASN A 77 21.45 -0.33 -10.69
N GLY A 78 21.25 1.00 -10.76
CA GLY A 78 21.43 1.78 -11.98
C GLY A 78 20.31 1.63 -13.02
N LYS A 79 19.23 0.91 -12.71
CA LYS A 79 18.04 0.81 -13.54
C LYS A 79 16.91 1.67 -12.98
N ASP A 80 16.46 2.61 -13.80
CA ASP A 80 15.29 3.43 -13.50
C ASP A 80 14.00 2.64 -13.74
N TYR A 81 13.02 2.83 -12.86
CA TYR A 81 11.72 2.18 -13.00
C TYR A 81 10.55 3.07 -12.56
N TRP A 82 9.38 2.80 -13.14
CA TRP A 82 8.06 3.19 -12.66
C TRP A 82 7.54 2.17 -11.66
N ILE A 83 6.81 2.61 -10.64
CA ILE A 83 6.00 1.74 -9.78
C ILE A 83 4.56 1.84 -10.27
N VAL A 84 4.06 0.76 -10.84
CA VAL A 84 2.75 0.69 -11.50
C VAL A 84 1.84 -0.24 -10.70
N ARG A 85 0.69 0.26 -10.27
CA ARG A 85 -0.36 -0.53 -9.62
C ARG A 85 -1.25 -1.15 -10.70
N ASN A 86 -1.37 -2.47 -10.69
CA ASN A 86 -2.27 -3.21 -11.58
C ASN A 86 -3.58 -3.58 -10.86
N SER A 87 -4.55 -4.13 -11.61
CA SER A 87 -5.87 -4.53 -11.15
C SER A 87 -6.12 -6.04 -11.21
N TRP A 88 -5.08 -6.86 -11.40
CA TRP A 88 -5.17 -8.33 -11.51
C TRP A 88 -5.00 -9.08 -10.17
N GLY A 89 -5.20 -8.37 -9.06
CA GLY A 89 -5.11 -8.94 -7.72
C GLY A 89 -3.68 -9.05 -7.19
N PRO A 90 -3.53 -9.38 -5.89
CA PRO A 90 -2.23 -9.34 -5.19
C PRO A 90 -1.31 -10.51 -5.56
N ASN A 91 -1.84 -11.58 -6.16
CA ASN A 91 -1.04 -12.76 -6.55
C ASN A 91 -0.24 -12.55 -7.84
N TRP A 92 -0.49 -11.47 -8.56
CA TRP A 92 0.23 -11.12 -9.78
C TRP A 92 1.36 -10.12 -9.47
N GLY A 93 2.54 -10.31 -10.07
CA GLY A 93 3.67 -9.42 -9.87
C GLY A 93 4.10 -9.28 -8.41
N GLU A 94 4.53 -8.07 -8.04
CA GLU A 94 4.98 -7.74 -6.70
C GLU A 94 3.79 -7.27 -5.85
N SER A 95 2.99 -8.21 -5.36
CA SER A 95 1.77 -7.92 -4.58
C SER A 95 0.74 -7.08 -5.36
N GLY A 96 0.56 -7.34 -6.65
CA GLY A 96 -0.31 -6.57 -7.55
C GLY A 96 0.36 -5.36 -8.21
N TYR A 97 1.66 -5.15 -7.98
CA TYR A 97 2.44 -4.08 -8.56
C TYR A 97 3.44 -4.59 -9.59
N LEU A 98 3.87 -3.68 -10.44
CA LEU A 98 4.90 -3.86 -11.46
C LEU A 98 5.94 -2.76 -11.30
N ARG A 99 7.22 -3.13 -11.27
CA ARG A 99 8.30 -2.19 -11.52
C ARG A 99 8.65 -2.20 -12.99
N MET A 100 8.25 -1.19 -13.75
CA MET A 100 8.44 -1.14 -15.21
C MET A 100 9.67 -0.30 -15.57
N GLU A 101 10.53 -0.73 -16.49
CA GLU A 101 11.68 0.10 -16.95
C GLU A 101 11.25 1.52 -17.35
N ARG A 102 12.05 2.49 -16.93
CA ARG A 102 11.87 3.92 -17.19
C ARG A 102 13.13 4.50 -17.85
N ASN A 103 13.00 5.62 -18.55
CA ASN A 103 14.10 6.33 -19.21
C ASN A 103 14.83 5.45 -20.25
N ILE A 104 14.06 4.69 -21.02
CA ILE A 104 14.59 3.89 -22.13
C ILE A 104 14.65 4.75 -23.40
N ASN A 105 15.42 4.31 -24.40
CA ASN A 105 15.60 5.07 -25.64
C ASN A 105 14.41 4.95 -26.61
N VAL A 106 13.18 5.10 -26.10
CA VAL A 106 11.93 5.21 -26.88
C VAL A 106 11.03 6.24 -26.20
N THR A 107 10.49 7.17 -26.98
CA THR A 107 9.71 8.30 -26.44
C THR A 107 8.34 7.89 -25.90
N SER A 108 7.77 6.80 -26.41
CA SER A 108 6.54 6.19 -25.89
C SER A 108 6.66 5.67 -24.45
N GLY A 109 7.88 5.55 -23.92
CA GLY A 109 8.15 4.79 -22.70
C GLY A 109 7.95 3.29 -22.90
N LYS A 110 8.33 2.51 -21.89
CA LYS A 110 8.15 1.04 -21.90
C LYS A 110 6.66 0.72 -21.99
N CYS A 111 6.30 -0.21 -22.89
CA CYS A 111 4.93 -0.63 -23.14
C CYS A 111 3.94 0.50 -23.48
N GLY A 112 4.44 1.66 -23.95
CA GLY A 112 3.61 2.82 -24.27
C GLY A 112 3.15 3.66 -23.07
N ILE A 113 3.74 3.47 -21.88
CA ILE A 113 3.30 4.15 -20.64
C ILE A 113 3.23 5.68 -20.73
N ALA A 114 4.03 6.32 -21.60
CA ALA A 114 4.03 7.77 -21.77
C ALA A 114 3.08 8.25 -22.90
N MET A 115 2.37 7.36 -23.60
CA MET A 115 1.54 7.73 -24.76
C MET A 115 0.19 8.31 -24.37
N MET A 116 -0.45 7.78 -23.32
CA MET A 116 -1.77 8.25 -22.88
C MET A 116 -1.82 8.18 -21.36
N SER A 117 -1.67 9.35 -20.73
CA SER A 117 -1.61 9.51 -19.28
C SER A 117 -2.43 10.71 -18.85
N SER A 118 -3.20 10.58 -17.78
CA SER A 118 -4.00 11.68 -17.24
C SER A 118 -4.18 11.58 -15.73
N TYR A 119 -4.43 12.72 -15.11
CA TYR A 119 -4.67 12.80 -13.67
C TYR A 119 -5.85 13.73 -13.35
N PRO A 120 -6.62 13.44 -12.29
CA PRO A 120 -7.68 14.32 -11.85
C PRO A 120 -7.09 15.63 -11.29
N THR A 121 -7.84 16.72 -11.45
CA THR A 121 -7.50 18.03 -10.88
C THR A 121 -8.53 18.43 -9.83
N LYS A 122 -8.09 19.22 -8.87
CA LYS A 122 -8.94 19.87 -7.87
C LYS A 122 -8.49 21.32 -7.73
N LYS A 123 -9.34 22.26 -8.14
CA LYS A 123 -9.15 23.71 -8.17
C LYS A 123 -9.52 24.38 -6.84
N GLY A 124 -10.26 23.68 -5.98
CA GLY A 124 -10.45 24.09 -4.59
C GLY A 124 -9.30 23.64 -3.70
N ALA A 125 -9.00 24.40 -2.64
CA ALA A 125 -8.31 23.80 -1.49
C ALA A 125 -9.08 22.53 -1.12
N ASN A 126 -8.37 21.44 -0.79
CA ASN A 126 -9.00 20.43 0.05
C ASN A 126 -9.68 21.21 1.17
N PRO A 127 -10.98 20.99 1.45
CA PRO A 127 -11.63 21.66 2.56
C PRO A 127 -10.65 21.59 3.72
N PRO A 128 -10.30 22.73 4.37
CA PRO A 128 -9.23 22.77 5.34
C PRO A 128 -9.41 21.54 6.20
N LYS A 129 -8.37 20.68 6.29
CA LYS A 129 -8.42 19.45 7.09
C LYS A 129 -9.23 19.84 8.31
N PRO A 130 -10.43 19.26 8.53
CA PRO A 130 -11.33 19.75 9.54
C PRO A 130 -10.49 20.08 10.74
N ALA A 131 -10.54 21.35 11.21
CA ALA A 131 -9.78 21.75 12.39
C ALA A 131 -9.92 20.59 13.36
N PRO A 132 -8.81 20.04 13.91
CA PRO A 132 -8.88 18.83 14.73
C PRO A 132 -10.07 19.06 15.64
N THR A 133 -11.10 18.24 15.45
CA THR A 133 -12.37 18.45 16.10
C THR A 133 -12.03 18.72 17.56
N PRO A 134 -12.56 19.79 18.20
CA PRO A 134 -12.51 19.84 19.66
C PRO A 134 -12.84 18.43 20.11
N PRO A 135 -11.98 17.77 20.93
CA PRO A 135 -12.14 16.35 21.21
C PRO A 135 -13.62 16.16 21.49
N SER A 136 -14.26 15.32 20.66
CA SER A 136 -15.68 15.05 20.85
C SER A 136 -15.86 14.81 22.34
N PRO A 137 -16.92 15.34 22.99
CA PRO A 137 -17.27 14.87 24.33
C PRO A 137 -17.12 13.35 24.26
N PRO A 138 -16.29 12.73 25.14
CA PRO A 138 -15.86 11.36 24.96
C PRO A 138 -17.10 10.58 24.57
N THR A 139 -17.09 10.07 23.34
CA THR A 139 -18.18 9.21 22.88
C THR A 139 -18.31 8.20 24.00
N PRO A 140 -19.51 7.95 24.57
CA PRO A 140 -19.65 6.84 25.49
C PRO A 140 -18.98 5.66 24.77
N PRO A 141 -18.01 4.98 25.42
CA PRO A 141 -17.19 4.00 24.75
C PRO A 141 -18.14 3.11 23.93
N PRO A 142 -17.80 2.77 22.67
CA PRO A 142 -18.56 1.75 21.97
C PRO A 142 -18.78 0.61 22.97
N PRO A 143 -20.01 0.08 23.12
CA PRO A 143 -20.31 -0.90 24.16
C PRO A 143 -19.17 -1.88 24.17
N VAL A 144 -18.43 -1.91 25.29
CA VAL A 144 -17.09 -2.48 25.38
C VAL A 144 -17.13 -3.81 24.65
N ALA A 145 -16.53 -3.84 23.45
CA ALA A 145 -16.37 -5.10 22.75
C ALA A 145 -15.58 -5.97 23.72
N PRO A 146 -16.03 -7.21 23.98
CA PRO A 146 -15.46 -8.02 25.04
C PRO A 146 -13.95 -8.12 24.86
N ASP A 147 -13.21 -7.91 25.94
CA ASP A 147 -11.75 -7.99 25.94
C ASP A 147 -11.30 -9.27 25.25
N HIS A 148 -10.27 -9.17 24.41
CA HIS A 148 -9.71 -10.36 23.78
C HIS A 148 -8.86 -11.07 24.83
N VAL A 149 -9.43 -12.12 25.42
CA VAL A 149 -8.76 -12.96 26.42
C VAL A 149 -7.57 -13.65 25.76
N CYS A 150 -6.38 -13.48 26.34
CA CYS A 150 -5.16 -14.14 25.88
C CYS A 150 -4.99 -15.50 26.55
N ASP A 151 -5.23 -15.54 27.87
CA ASP A 151 -5.31 -16.74 28.70
C ASP A 151 -6.12 -16.45 29.97
N GLU A 152 -6.12 -17.37 30.94
CA GLU A 152 -6.82 -17.21 32.23
C GLU A 152 -6.35 -15.99 33.03
N ASN A 153 -5.11 -15.55 32.84
CA ASN A 153 -4.47 -14.50 33.63
C ASN A 153 -4.32 -13.18 32.88
N PHE A 154 -4.48 -13.13 31.57
CA PHE A 154 -4.20 -11.96 30.75
C PHE A 154 -5.24 -11.70 29.67
N SER A 155 -5.50 -10.41 29.44
CA SER A 155 -6.36 -9.92 28.37
C SER A 155 -5.74 -8.73 27.64
N CYS A 156 -6.18 -8.56 26.39
CA CYS A 156 -5.85 -7.40 25.58
C CYS A 156 -7.12 -6.60 25.23
N PRO A 157 -6.99 -5.28 25.03
CA PRO A 157 -8.10 -4.47 24.55
C PRO A 157 -8.65 -5.01 23.24
N ALA A 158 -9.95 -4.79 23.00
CA ALA A 158 -10.58 -5.11 21.72
C ALA A 158 -9.79 -4.55 20.52
N GLY A 159 -9.79 -5.25 19.39
CA GLY A 159 -9.00 -4.87 18.23
C GLY A 159 -7.51 -5.23 18.31
N SER A 160 -7.09 -5.94 19.36
CA SER A 160 -5.68 -6.31 19.58
C SER A 160 -5.43 -7.80 19.38
N THR A 161 -4.20 -8.15 19.02
CA THR A 161 -3.73 -9.54 18.99
C THR A 161 -2.85 -9.84 20.21
N CYS A 162 -3.16 -10.93 20.91
CA CYS A 162 -2.34 -11.46 21.99
C CYS A 162 -1.04 -12.05 21.43
N CYS A 163 0.08 -11.47 21.83
CA CYS A 163 1.41 -11.92 21.44
C CYS A 163 2.22 -12.35 22.65
N CYS A 164 2.78 -13.56 22.63
CA CYS A 164 3.63 -13.98 23.73
C CYS A 164 4.93 -13.16 23.75
N SER A 165 5.19 -12.51 24.89
CA SER A 165 6.38 -11.68 25.11
C SER A 165 7.43 -12.40 25.96
N PHE A 166 6.99 -13.28 26.86
CA PHE A 166 7.87 -14.16 27.62
C PHE A 166 7.17 -15.49 27.85
N GLY A 167 7.79 -16.58 27.42
CA GLY A 167 7.24 -17.93 27.55
C GLY A 167 8.31 -18.93 27.95
N PHE A 168 7.87 -20.01 28.58
CA PHE A 168 8.70 -21.17 28.91
C PHE A 168 8.04 -22.42 28.32
N ARG A 169 8.75 -23.10 27.41
CA ARG A 169 8.20 -24.21 26.60
C ARG A 169 6.94 -23.77 25.85
N ASN A 170 5.81 -24.45 26.06
CA ASN A 170 4.53 -24.17 25.39
C ASN A 170 3.63 -23.21 26.20
N LEU A 171 4.13 -22.66 27.31
CA LEU A 171 3.35 -21.76 28.17
C LEU A 171 3.83 -20.32 27.99
N CYS A 172 2.91 -19.40 27.77
CA CYS A 172 3.21 -17.98 27.83
C CYS A 172 3.05 -17.47 29.27
N LEU A 173 4.12 -16.90 29.83
CA LEU A 173 4.15 -16.35 31.18
C LEU A 173 3.76 -14.87 31.20
N VAL A 174 4.06 -14.17 30.11
CA VAL A 174 3.74 -12.76 29.94
C VAL A 174 3.27 -12.51 28.51
N TRP A 175 2.06 -11.99 28.40
CA TRP A 175 1.47 -11.56 27.14
C TRP A 175 1.72 -10.08 26.88
N GLY A 176 1.81 -9.75 25.59
CA GLY A 176 1.77 -8.39 25.09
C GLY A 176 0.67 -8.22 24.07
N CYS A 177 0.12 -7.02 23.97
CA CYS A 177 -0.93 -6.67 23.04
C CYS A 177 -0.34 -5.98 21.81
N CYS A 178 -0.60 -6.55 20.64
CA CYS A 178 -0.38 -5.86 19.38
C CYS A 178 -1.63 -5.05 19.03
N PRO A 179 -1.52 -3.74 18.70
CA PRO A 179 -2.67 -2.89 18.38
C PRO A 179 -3.17 -3.11 16.94
N ALA A 180 -3.40 -4.37 16.56
CA ALA A 180 -4.02 -4.78 15.31
C ALA A 180 -4.59 -6.19 15.49
N GLU A 181 -5.75 -6.48 14.89
CA GLU A 181 -6.36 -7.81 14.84
C GLU A 181 -5.61 -8.70 13.82
N GLY A 182 -5.47 -9.99 14.13
CA GLY A 182 -4.78 -10.94 13.26
C GLY A 182 -3.29 -10.62 13.02
N ALA A 183 -2.66 -9.87 13.93
CA ALA A 183 -1.30 -9.41 13.76
C ALA A 183 -0.28 -10.54 13.93
N THR A 184 0.80 -10.49 13.15
CA THR A 184 1.92 -11.41 13.30
C THR A 184 2.85 -10.95 14.42
N CYS A 185 3.06 -11.82 15.41
CA CYS A 185 3.98 -11.55 16.51
C CYS A 185 5.44 -11.77 16.08
N CYS A 186 6.24 -10.69 16.01
CA CYS A 186 7.66 -10.75 15.73
C CYS A 186 8.49 -11.42 16.85
N LYS A 187 9.67 -11.95 16.48
CA LYS A 187 10.58 -12.69 17.38
C LYS A 187 11.37 -11.80 18.35
N ASP A 188 11.30 -10.49 18.23
CA ASP A 188 11.92 -9.54 19.16
C ASP A 188 11.09 -9.32 20.43
N HIS A 189 9.91 -9.93 20.50
CA HIS A 189 8.96 -9.88 21.61
C HIS A 189 8.42 -8.48 21.93
N SER A 190 8.82 -7.46 21.16
CA SER A 190 8.47 -6.06 21.39
C SER A 190 7.73 -5.44 20.20
N SER A 191 7.79 -6.08 19.04
CA SER A 191 7.10 -5.62 17.82
C SER A 191 6.16 -6.66 17.23
N CYS A 192 5.22 -6.18 16.44
CA CYS A 192 4.28 -6.99 15.68
C CYS A 192 3.96 -6.34 14.34
N CYS A 193 3.46 -7.14 13.41
CA CYS A 193 3.14 -6.71 12.07
C CYS A 193 1.66 -6.88 11.76
N PRO A 194 1.02 -5.93 11.05
CA PRO A 194 -0.37 -6.05 10.65
C PRO A 194 -0.58 -7.22 9.67
N PRO A 195 -1.82 -7.74 9.55
CA PRO A 195 -2.12 -8.92 8.73
C PRO A 195 -1.76 -8.75 7.24
N ASP A 196 -1.86 -7.53 6.69
CA ASP A 196 -1.49 -7.25 5.30
C ASP A 196 0.04 -7.23 5.05
N TYR A 197 0.83 -7.12 6.12
CA TYR A 197 2.30 -7.08 6.05
C TYR A 197 2.93 -8.05 7.05
N PRO A 198 2.65 -9.37 6.99
CA PRO A 198 2.96 -10.29 8.08
C PRO A 198 4.46 -10.59 8.26
N VAL A 199 5.31 -10.22 7.31
CA VAL A 199 6.75 -10.54 7.35
C VAL A 199 7.52 -9.53 8.21
N CYS A 200 7.96 -9.96 9.38
CA CYS A 200 8.77 -9.13 10.29
C CYS A 200 10.23 -8.97 9.80
N ASN A 201 10.67 -7.72 9.65
CA ASN A 201 12.09 -7.34 9.56
C ASN A 201 12.51 -6.60 10.85
N ILE A 202 12.97 -7.37 11.84
CA ILE A 202 13.34 -6.87 13.16
C ILE A 202 14.53 -5.90 13.10
N ARG A 203 15.49 -6.12 12.18
CA ARG A 203 16.67 -5.26 12.06
C ARG A 203 16.33 -3.87 11.53
N ALA A 204 15.38 -3.80 10.59
CA ALA A 204 14.92 -2.55 10.02
C ALA A 204 13.75 -1.93 10.82
N GLY A 205 13.11 -2.67 11.72
CA GLY A 205 11.91 -2.24 12.42
C GLY A 205 10.69 -2.11 11.50
N THR A 206 10.63 -2.93 10.46
CA THR A 206 9.60 -2.86 9.41
C THR A 206 8.90 -4.20 9.18
N CYS A 207 7.77 -4.13 8.49
CA CYS A 207 6.88 -5.22 8.12
C CYS A 207 6.66 -5.21 6.62
N SER A 208 6.67 -6.38 5.98
CA SER A 208 6.53 -6.52 4.53
C SER A 208 5.44 -7.52 4.19
N ALA A 209 4.81 -7.37 3.02
CA ALA A 209 3.80 -8.32 2.54
C ALA A 209 4.41 -9.70 2.27
N THR A 210 5.61 -9.75 1.69
CA THR A 210 6.36 -10.98 1.36
C THR A 210 7.84 -10.81 1.66
N LYS A 211 8.61 -11.92 1.63
CA LYS A 211 10.02 -11.97 2.06
C LYS A 211 11.01 -11.09 1.27
N ASN A 212 10.59 -10.41 0.20
CA ASN A 212 11.40 -9.46 -0.57
C ASN A 212 10.55 -8.30 -1.14
N SER A 213 9.44 -7.95 -0.48
CA SER A 213 8.57 -6.86 -0.95
C SER A 213 9.32 -5.52 -0.92
N PRO A 214 9.28 -4.72 -2.01
CA PRO A 214 9.85 -3.37 -2.02
C PRO A 214 9.06 -2.41 -1.14
N LEU A 215 7.80 -2.76 -0.82
CA LEU A 215 6.95 -2.03 0.10
C LEU A 215 7.12 -2.59 1.51
N SER A 216 7.47 -1.72 2.44
CA SER A 216 7.56 -2.01 3.87
C SER A 216 6.86 -0.93 4.69
N VAL A 217 6.09 -1.34 5.70
CA VAL A 217 5.48 -0.44 6.68
C VAL A 217 6.23 -0.53 8.00
N LYS A 218 6.10 0.48 8.87
CA LYS A 218 6.72 0.46 10.19
C LYS A 218 6.07 -0.61 11.08
N ALA A 219 6.88 -1.36 11.81
CA ALA A 219 6.36 -2.33 12.77
C ALA A 219 5.62 -1.65 13.93
N LEU A 220 4.55 -2.29 14.41
CA LEU A 220 3.76 -1.81 15.53
C LEU A 220 4.47 -2.21 16.84
N LYS A 221 4.38 -1.34 17.84
CA LYS A 221 4.94 -1.60 19.17
C LYS A 221 3.91 -2.33 20.02
N ARG A 222 4.32 -3.41 20.70
CA ARG A 222 3.48 -4.10 21.67
C ARG A 222 3.41 -3.35 22.99
N THR A 223 2.27 -3.44 23.66
CA THR A 223 2.11 -3.08 25.07
C THR A 223 2.02 -4.34 25.93
N LEU A 224 2.11 -4.22 27.25
CA LEU A 224 1.89 -5.35 28.16
C LEU A 224 0.39 -5.66 28.24
N ALA A 225 0.03 -6.95 28.24
CA ALA A 225 -1.35 -7.36 28.49
C ALA A 225 -1.76 -7.04 29.94
N MET A 226 -3.04 -6.76 30.15
CA MET A 226 -3.58 -6.53 31.49
C MET A 226 -3.74 -7.86 32.19
N ARG A 227 -3.49 -7.91 33.50
CA ARG A 227 -3.82 -9.11 34.28
C ARG A 227 -5.32 -9.15 34.53
N ASN A 228 -5.96 -10.28 34.22
CA ASN A 228 -7.31 -10.55 34.63
C ASN A 228 -7.35 -10.54 36.16
N THR A 229 -8.24 -9.74 36.75
CA THR A 229 -8.53 -9.83 38.17
C THR A 229 -9.38 -11.08 38.42
N ALA A 230 -8.95 -11.90 39.36
CA ALA A 230 -9.74 -13.04 39.88
C ALA A 230 -11.03 -12.57 40.55
#